data_AF-A0A955IZK9-F1
#
_entry.id   AF-A0A955IZK9-F1
#
_cell.length_a   1.000
_cell.length_b   1.000
_cell.length_c   1.000
_cell.angle_alpha   90.00
_cell.angle_beta   90.00
_cell.angle_gamma   90.00
#
_symmetry.space_group_name_H-M   'P 1'
#
loop_
_entity.id
_entity.type
_entity.pdbx_description
1 polymer ?
#
loop_
_entity_poly.entity_id
_entity_poly.type
_entity_poly.pdbx_seq_one_letter_code
_entity_poly.pdbx_strand_id
1 'polypeptide(L)'
;MKLIGYLLMTAALILGAVASTTAYVPPISLSDEAFKNASGEYATLWDGAGKGTGDEPLVAKGTHLTPEVLAQLRAAIDPPVERVRVRSFAWGRWSHKYHFLLACAGLLVGGFLVKSAVRKEALAAPATDQPATSPEAAIAAIAQITRDLVADLSRLPAGDAGCEEIIARLDPVQKEYAPTIVDARSKLLGRLGMGGYAQFMDRFSALERQLNRAWSAAADGVMHESQTCLHAAHALVPDVEARLKGA
;
A
#
# COMPACT_ATOMS: atom_id res chain seq x y z
N MET A 1 -0.48 14.00 16.90
CA MET A 1 0.64 13.49 16.07
C MET A 1 0.30 13.36 14.58
N LYS A 2 -0.91 12.97 14.18
CA LYS A 2 -1.30 12.90 12.75
C LYS A 2 -1.06 14.20 11.98
N LEU A 3 -1.50 15.33 12.55
CA LEU A 3 -1.29 16.65 11.94
C LEU A 3 0.19 16.94 11.65
N ILE A 4 1.08 16.64 12.61
CA ILE A 4 2.53 16.80 12.46
C ILE A 4 3.04 15.90 11.33
N GLY A 5 2.58 14.65 11.27
CA GLY A 5 2.93 13.73 10.19
C GLY A 5 2.51 14.25 8.81
N TYR A 6 1.30 14.77 8.67
CA TYR A 6 0.83 15.37 7.43
C TYR A 6 1.60 16.63 7.04
N LEU A 7 1.87 17.54 7.97
CA LEU A 7 2.66 18.73 7.71
C LEU A 7 4.07 18.38 7.24
N LEU A 8 4.72 17.41 7.88
CA LEU A 8 6.04 16.93 7.47
C LEU A 8 6.02 16.33 6.07
N MET A 9 5.01 15.50 5.74
CA MET A 9 4.87 14.93 4.40
C MET A 9 4.65 16.02 3.34
N THR A 10 3.81 17.02 3.61
CA THR A 10 3.57 18.13 2.68
C THR A 10 4.83 18.96 2.44
N ALA A 11 5.55 19.33 3.50
CA ALA A 11 6.79 20.09 3.37
C ALA A 11 7.85 19.29 2.59
N ALA A 12 7.98 17.99 2.88
CA ALA A 12 8.87 17.09 2.16
C ALA A 12 8.50 16.97 0.68
N LEU A 13 7.21 16.87 0.34
CA LEU A 13 6.75 16.80 -1.04
C LEU A 13 7.08 18.07 -1.82
N ILE A 14 6.83 19.25 -1.23
CA ILE A 14 7.17 20.55 -1.85
C ILE A 14 8.68 20.64 -2.10
N LEU A 15 9.50 20.33 -1.09
CA LEU A 15 10.96 20.36 -1.20
C LEU A 15 11.47 19.40 -2.28
N GLY A 16 10.95 18.17 -2.30
CA GLY A 16 11.32 17.14 -3.29
C GLY A 16 10.94 17.54 -4.71
N ALA A 17 9.74 18.10 -4.90
CA ALA A 17 9.28 18.59 -6.20
C ALA A 17 10.19 19.70 -6.73
N VAL A 18 10.48 20.73 -5.91
CA VAL A 18 11.39 21.82 -6.29
C VAL A 18 12.81 21.30 -6.57
N ALA A 19 13.34 20.38 -5.76
CA ALA A 19 14.65 19.81 -6.00
C ALA A 19 14.68 19.01 -7.33
N SER A 20 13.62 18.30 -7.67
CA SER A 20 13.55 17.45 -8.87
C SER A 20 13.58 18.23 -10.19
N THR A 21 13.01 19.45 -10.23
CA THR A 21 13.03 20.28 -11.45
C THR A 21 14.44 20.70 -11.87
N THR A 22 15.40 20.63 -10.94
CA THR A 22 16.81 20.99 -11.17
C THR A 22 17.69 19.82 -11.62
N ALA A 23 17.15 18.60 -11.69
CA ALA A 23 17.93 17.39 -11.98
C ALA A 23 18.66 17.42 -13.33
N TYR A 24 18.09 18.13 -14.31
CA TYR A 24 18.62 18.27 -15.68
C TYR A 24 19.19 19.66 -15.96
N VAL A 25 19.37 20.48 -14.93
CA VAL A 25 19.81 21.88 -15.06
C VAL A 25 21.07 22.11 -14.21
N PRO A 26 22.19 21.42 -14.48
CA PRO A 26 23.42 21.61 -13.72
C PRO A 26 23.97 23.04 -13.86
N PRO A 27 24.62 23.57 -12.80
CA PRO A 27 25.36 24.81 -12.90
C PRO A 27 26.65 24.61 -13.70
N ILE A 28 27.01 25.59 -14.53
CA ILE A 28 28.24 25.51 -15.35
C ILE A 28 29.52 25.74 -14.53
N SER A 29 29.39 26.12 -13.26
CA SER A 29 30.50 26.25 -12.31
C SER A 29 31.09 24.92 -11.85
N LEU A 30 30.44 23.79 -12.16
CA LEU A 30 31.01 22.47 -11.94
C LEU A 30 32.25 22.24 -12.82
N SER A 31 33.13 21.32 -12.40
CA SER A 31 34.27 20.89 -13.20
C SER A 31 33.83 20.23 -14.51
N ASP A 32 34.67 20.31 -15.54
CA ASP A 32 34.37 19.74 -16.86
C ASP A 32 34.13 18.23 -16.80
N GLU A 33 34.86 17.53 -15.93
CA GLU A 33 34.68 16.10 -15.66
C GLU A 33 33.28 15.76 -15.14
N ALA A 34 32.62 16.67 -14.42
CA ALA A 34 31.25 16.44 -13.95
C ALA A 34 30.25 16.33 -15.13
N PHE A 35 30.58 16.90 -16.30
CA PHE A 35 29.75 16.82 -17.50
C PHE A 35 29.90 15.52 -18.28
N LYS A 36 30.85 14.65 -17.91
CA LYS A 36 30.93 13.29 -18.48
C LYS A 36 29.88 12.37 -17.85
N ASN A 37 29.36 11.44 -18.66
CA ASN A 37 28.53 10.34 -18.20
C ASN A 37 29.41 9.14 -17.78
N ALA A 38 28.78 8.01 -17.44
CA ALA A 38 29.50 6.80 -17.05
C ALA A 38 30.36 6.18 -18.18
N SER A 39 30.07 6.47 -19.45
CA SER A 39 30.89 6.05 -20.60
C SER A 39 32.02 7.04 -20.93
N GLY A 40 32.15 8.14 -20.18
CA GLY A 40 33.14 9.18 -20.42
C GLY A 40 32.74 10.22 -21.48
N GLU A 41 31.54 10.10 -22.06
CA GLU A 41 31.03 11.05 -23.05
C GLU A 41 30.44 12.30 -22.38
N TYR A 42 30.68 13.46 -22.99
CA TYR A 42 30.12 14.72 -22.51
C TYR A 42 28.61 14.81 -22.73
N ALA A 43 27.92 15.34 -21.72
CA ALA A 43 26.48 15.58 -21.78
C ALA A 43 26.11 16.51 -22.94
N THR A 44 24.98 16.19 -23.56
CA THR A 44 24.45 16.96 -24.68
C THR A 44 23.45 18.00 -24.19
N LEU A 45 23.52 19.21 -24.75
CA LEU A 45 22.52 20.25 -24.52
C LEU A 45 21.13 19.82 -25.01
N TRP A 46 20.14 19.95 -24.12
CA TRP A 46 18.73 19.73 -24.46
C TRP A 46 18.16 20.89 -25.28
N ASP A 47 18.61 22.11 -24.97
CA ASP A 47 18.18 23.36 -25.60
C ASP A 47 19.39 24.26 -25.90
N GLY A 48 19.20 25.29 -26.72
CA GLY A 48 20.23 26.30 -26.96
C GLY A 48 20.64 27.00 -25.65
N ALA A 49 21.92 27.37 -25.53
CA ALA A 49 22.46 28.01 -24.32
C ALA A 49 23.26 29.27 -24.64
N GLY A 50 23.13 30.28 -23.78
CA GLY A 50 23.73 31.61 -23.96
C GLY A 50 23.08 32.44 -25.07
N LYS A 51 23.31 33.74 -25.05
CA LYS A 51 22.85 34.67 -26.10
C LYS A 51 24.00 34.96 -27.06
N GLY A 52 23.84 34.60 -28.33
CA GLY A 52 24.80 34.91 -29.38
C GLY A 52 24.54 36.30 -30.00
N THR A 53 25.08 36.53 -31.19
CA THR A 53 24.74 37.70 -32.01
C THR A 53 23.30 37.60 -32.52
N GLY A 54 22.44 38.53 -32.10
CA GLY A 54 21.02 38.53 -32.46
C GLY A 54 20.17 37.64 -31.55
N ASP A 55 19.22 36.91 -32.14
CA ASP A 55 18.32 35.98 -31.44
C ASP A 55 18.82 34.53 -31.44
N GLU A 56 20.00 34.27 -32.03
CA GLU A 56 20.58 32.93 -32.06
C GLU A 56 21.29 32.58 -30.74
N PRO A 57 21.16 31.32 -30.25
CA PRO A 57 21.86 30.89 -29.04
C PRO A 57 23.38 30.81 -29.29
N LEU A 58 24.17 31.15 -28.27
CA LEU A 58 25.65 31.08 -28.34
C LEU A 58 26.14 29.66 -28.65
N VAL A 59 25.47 28.66 -28.07
CA VAL A 59 25.70 27.24 -28.32
C VAL A 59 24.39 26.59 -28.72
N ALA A 60 24.39 25.93 -29.88
CA ALA A 60 23.20 25.30 -30.43
C ALA A 60 22.73 24.08 -29.61
N LYS A 61 21.43 23.83 -29.67
CA LYS A 61 20.80 22.60 -29.14
C LYS A 61 21.49 21.36 -29.73
N GLY A 62 21.68 20.33 -28.90
CA GLY A 62 22.30 19.08 -29.36
C GLY A 62 23.84 19.08 -29.34
N THR A 63 24.48 20.19 -28.97
CA THR A 63 25.94 20.26 -28.85
C THR A 63 26.43 19.52 -27.59
N HIS A 64 27.55 18.81 -27.70
CA HIS A 64 28.22 18.20 -26.54
C HIS A 64 28.93 19.27 -25.72
N LEU A 65 28.78 19.21 -24.40
CA LEU A 65 29.41 20.14 -23.44
C LEU A 65 30.87 19.77 -23.18
N THR A 66 31.71 19.83 -24.22
CA THR A 66 33.17 19.65 -24.11
C THR A 66 33.81 20.81 -23.32
N PRO A 67 35.08 20.70 -22.87
CA PRO A 67 35.76 21.77 -22.13
C PRO A 67 35.75 23.11 -22.86
N GLU A 68 35.88 23.10 -24.19
CA GLU A 68 35.90 24.29 -25.03
C GLU A 68 34.52 24.97 -25.04
N VAL A 69 33.45 24.20 -25.20
CA VAL A 69 32.07 24.68 -25.15
C VAL A 69 31.72 25.22 -23.76
N LEU A 70 32.16 24.53 -22.70
CA LEU A 70 31.98 24.99 -21.32
C LEU A 70 32.75 26.28 -21.06
N ALA A 71 33.99 26.40 -21.54
CA ALA A 71 34.77 27.63 -21.45
C ALA A 71 34.08 28.79 -22.18
N GLN A 72 33.55 28.55 -23.38
CA GLN A 72 32.77 29.54 -24.14
C GLN A 72 31.53 30.00 -23.36
N LEU A 73 30.75 29.07 -22.79
CA LEU A 73 29.57 29.40 -21.99
C LEU A 73 29.90 30.15 -20.70
N ARG A 74 31.01 29.81 -20.03
CA ARG A 74 31.50 30.51 -18.83
C ARG A 74 32.03 31.91 -19.14
N ALA A 75 32.53 32.14 -20.35
CA ALA A 75 33.01 33.43 -20.81
C ALA A 75 31.88 34.37 -21.29
N ALA A 76 30.64 33.90 -21.40
CA ALA A 76 29.50 34.75 -21.74
C ALA A 76 29.20 35.71 -20.58
N ILE A 77 29.26 37.02 -20.84
CA ILE A 77 29.12 38.07 -19.82
C ILE A 77 27.70 38.67 -19.83
N ASP A 78 27.01 38.70 -20.97
CA ASP A 78 25.71 39.40 -21.11
C ASP A 78 24.70 38.62 -21.98
N PRO A 79 23.70 37.93 -21.37
CA PRO A 79 23.60 37.60 -19.94
C PRO A 79 24.57 36.46 -19.54
N PRO A 80 25.03 36.42 -18.29
CA PRO A 80 25.85 35.32 -17.81
C PRO A 80 25.05 34.01 -17.83
N VAL A 81 25.66 32.96 -18.35
CA VAL A 81 25.08 31.61 -18.32
C VAL A 81 25.43 31.00 -16.97
N GLU A 82 24.45 30.80 -16.08
CA GLU A 82 24.72 30.14 -14.79
C GLU A 82 24.49 28.63 -14.86
N ARG A 83 23.48 28.21 -15.64
CA ARG A 83 23.02 26.83 -15.71
C ARG A 83 22.64 26.46 -17.14
N VAL A 84 22.80 25.19 -17.47
CA VAL A 84 22.48 24.65 -18.80
C VAL A 84 21.53 23.47 -18.67
N ARG A 85 20.60 23.31 -19.61
CA ARG A 85 19.70 22.15 -19.64
C ARG A 85 20.35 21.02 -20.43
N VAL A 86 20.52 19.86 -19.81
CA VAL A 86 21.18 18.69 -20.41
C VAL A 86 20.20 17.54 -20.67
N ARG A 87 20.48 16.70 -21.67
CA ARG A 87 19.63 15.53 -21.99
C ARG A 87 19.82 14.36 -21.03
N SER A 88 21.03 14.17 -20.52
CA SER A 88 21.36 13.03 -19.66
C SER A 88 21.40 13.44 -18.19
N PHE A 89 20.84 12.58 -17.34
CA PHE A 89 20.96 12.73 -15.91
C PHE A 89 22.31 12.18 -15.41
N ALA A 90 22.92 12.84 -14.43
CA ALA A 90 24.02 12.27 -13.68
C ALA A 90 23.97 12.74 -12.22
N TRP A 91 24.09 11.81 -11.28
CA TRP A 91 23.98 12.09 -9.85
C TRP A 91 25.05 13.08 -9.34
N GLY A 92 26.26 13.02 -9.90
CA GLY A 92 27.36 13.93 -9.56
C GLY A 92 27.04 15.40 -9.82
N ARG A 93 26.23 15.67 -10.85
CA ARG A 93 25.88 17.03 -11.32
C ARG A 93 24.72 17.68 -10.59
N TRP A 94 23.90 16.89 -9.91
CA TRP A 94 22.66 17.40 -9.34
C TRP A 94 22.92 18.17 -8.03
N SER A 95 22.84 19.50 -8.09
CA SER A 95 23.13 20.39 -6.97
C SER A 95 22.19 20.19 -5.77
N HIS A 96 20.91 19.88 -6.02
CA HIS A 96 19.89 19.74 -4.96
C HIS A 96 19.66 18.30 -4.52
N LYS A 97 20.55 17.35 -4.84
CA LYS A 97 20.40 15.94 -4.45
C LYS A 97 20.19 15.72 -2.96
N TYR A 98 20.88 16.48 -2.10
CA TYR A 98 20.71 16.35 -0.64
C TYR A 98 19.36 16.87 -0.15
N HIS A 99 18.81 17.92 -0.78
CA HIS A 99 17.45 18.40 -0.49
C HIS A 99 16.40 17.35 -0.90
N PHE A 100 16.61 16.71 -2.05
CA PHE A 100 15.74 15.62 -2.49
C PHE A 100 15.82 14.40 -1.55
N LEU A 101 17.02 13.99 -1.14
CA LEU A 101 17.20 12.91 -0.17
C LEU A 101 16.54 13.24 1.18
N LEU A 102 16.69 14.48 1.65
CA LEU A 102 16.03 14.96 2.86
C LEU A 102 14.50 14.90 2.72
N ALA A 103 13.95 15.29 1.57
CA ALA A 103 12.53 15.15 1.26
C ALA A 103 12.09 13.67 1.29
N CYS A 104 12.83 12.74 0.68
CA CYS A 104 12.53 11.31 0.76
C CYS A 104 12.50 10.81 2.22
N ALA A 105 13.49 11.20 3.04
CA ALA A 105 13.53 10.85 4.45
C ALA A 105 12.32 11.44 5.22
N GLY A 106 11.96 12.70 4.96
CA GLY A 106 10.81 13.36 5.55
C GLY A 106 9.48 12.65 5.23
N LEU A 107 9.30 12.18 3.99
CA LEU A 107 8.13 11.40 3.59
C LEU A 107 8.03 10.06 4.36
N LEU A 108 9.15 9.35 4.50
CA LEU A 108 9.19 8.08 5.25
C LEU A 108 8.86 8.29 6.73
N VAL A 109 9.46 9.29 7.36
CA VAL A 109 9.21 9.63 8.77
C VAL A 109 7.76 10.09 8.97
N GLY A 110 7.25 10.96 8.10
CA GLY A 110 5.88 11.45 8.15
C GLY A 110 4.85 10.32 8.02
N GLY A 111 5.05 9.43 7.05
CA GLY A 111 4.20 8.25 6.86
C GLY A 111 4.22 7.31 8.08
N PHE A 112 5.38 7.10 8.68
CA PHE A 112 5.51 6.32 9.91
C PHE A 112 4.75 6.95 11.08
N LEU A 113 4.85 8.28 11.28
CA LEU A 113 4.12 9.00 12.34
C LEU A 113 2.60 8.91 12.17
N VAL A 114 2.10 9.07 10.94
CA VAL A 114 0.67 8.92 10.63
C VAL A 114 0.21 7.49 10.93
N LYS A 115 0.94 6.48 10.44
CA LYS A 115 0.63 5.06 10.68
C LYS A 115 0.61 4.71 12.17
N SER A 116 1.59 5.20 12.92
CA SER A 116 1.68 4.98 14.37
C SER A 116 0.51 5.64 15.11
N ALA A 117 0.13 6.85 14.74
CA ALA A 117 -0.99 7.55 15.36
C ALA A 117 -2.34 6.89 15.05
N VAL A 118 -2.56 6.42 13.81
CA VAL A 118 -3.76 5.61 13.46
C VAL A 118 -3.83 4.35 14.31
N ARG A 119 -2.70 3.64 14.47
CA ARG A 119 -2.64 2.43 15.30
C ARG A 119 -2.95 2.72 16.78
N LYS A 120 -2.42 3.81 17.33
CA LYS A 120 -2.71 4.23 18.71
C LYS A 120 -4.18 4.57 18.91
N GLU A 121 -4.79 5.30 17.98
CA GLU A 121 -6.22 5.62 18.05
C GLU A 121 -7.10 4.37 17.92
N ALA A 122 -6.76 3.42 17.04
CA ALA A 122 -7.47 2.15 16.93
C ALA A 122 -7.38 1.30 18.21
N LEU A 123 -6.30 1.43 18.98
CA LEU A 123 -6.13 0.76 20.27
C LEU A 123 -6.80 1.51 21.44
N ALA A 124 -6.98 2.84 21.32
CA ALA A 124 -7.52 3.70 22.36
C ALA A 124 -9.02 3.98 22.20
N ALA A 125 -9.63 3.62 21.07
CA ALA A 125 -11.07 3.71 20.89
C ALA A 125 -11.77 2.89 21.98
N PRO A 126 -12.63 3.51 22.82
CA PRO A 126 -13.35 2.77 23.85
C PRO A 126 -14.20 1.70 23.16
N ALA A 127 -14.14 0.48 23.70
CA ALA A 127 -15.07 -0.57 23.31
C ALA A 127 -16.47 -0.01 23.54
N THR A 128 -17.28 0.10 22.48
CA THR A 128 -18.69 0.41 22.60
C THR A 128 -19.32 -0.57 23.60
N ASP A 129 -20.11 -0.07 24.54
CA ASP A 129 -20.68 -0.74 25.73
C ASP A 129 -21.64 -1.93 25.46
N GLN A 130 -21.52 -2.60 24.32
CA GLN A 130 -22.01 -3.98 24.20
C GLN A 130 -20.89 -4.91 24.62
N PRO A 131 -21.16 -6.08 25.23
CA PRO A 131 -20.19 -7.17 25.26
C PRO A 131 -20.00 -7.65 23.83
N ALA A 132 -19.33 -6.85 23.00
CA ALA A 132 -19.07 -7.14 21.61
C ALA A 132 -18.08 -8.30 21.62
N THR A 133 -18.59 -9.50 21.33
CA THR A 133 -17.83 -10.69 21.06
C THR A 133 -16.61 -10.28 20.24
N SER A 134 -15.40 -10.53 20.75
CA SER A 134 -14.20 -10.13 20.01
C SER A 134 -14.18 -10.83 18.65
N PRO A 135 -13.59 -10.25 17.59
CA PRO A 135 -13.51 -10.94 16.30
C PRO A 135 -12.80 -12.30 16.44
N GLU A 136 -11.89 -12.43 17.39
CA GLU A 136 -11.27 -13.71 17.76
C GLU A 136 -12.27 -14.71 18.35
N ALA A 137 -13.14 -14.28 19.26
CA ALA A 137 -14.19 -15.12 19.83
C ALA A 137 -15.25 -15.48 18.78
N ALA A 138 -15.62 -14.54 17.89
CA ALA A 138 -16.56 -14.80 16.80
C ALA A 138 -16.02 -15.86 15.83
N ILE A 139 -14.74 -15.76 15.42
CA ILE A 139 -14.11 -16.77 14.58
C ILE A 139 -14.03 -18.12 15.30
N ALA A 140 -13.67 -18.14 16.58
CA ALA A 140 -13.63 -19.37 17.38
C ALA A 140 -15.01 -20.03 17.47
N ALA A 141 -16.08 -19.24 17.63
CA ALA A 141 -17.45 -19.73 17.67
C ALA A 141 -17.89 -20.32 16.32
N ILE A 142 -17.63 -19.62 15.20
CA ILE A 142 -17.91 -20.13 13.84
C ILE A 142 -17.17 -21.45 13.60
N ALA A 143 -15.89 -21.48 13.94
CA ALA A 143 -15.04 -22.66 13.79
C ALA A 143 -15.56 -23.84 14.62
N GLN A 144 -15.99 -23.58 15.85
CA GLN A 144 -16.55 -24.60 16.74
C GLN A 144 -17.88 -25.14 16.21
N ILE A 145 -18.83 -24.27 15.86
CA ILE A 145 -20.12 -24.67 15.26
C ILE A 145 -19.89 -25.53 14.02
N THR A 146 -18.97 -25.12 13.14
CA THR A 146 -18.66 -25.86 11.91
C THR A 146 -18.10 -27.26 12.22
N ARG A 147 -17.17 -27.37 13.17
CA ARG A 147 -16.59 -28.65 13.61
C ARG A 147 -17.64 -29.57 14.22
N ASP A 148 -18.47 -29.03 15.11
CA ASP A 148 -19.51 -29.80 15.80
C ASP A 148 -20.58 -30.31 14.83
N LEU A 149 -21.03 -29.44 13.90
CA LEU A 149 -21.94 -29.84 12.84
C LEU A 149 -21.39 -31.00 12.00
N VAL A 150 -20.14 -30.89 11.55
CA VAL A 150 -19.49 -31.92 10.73
C VAL A 150 -19.32 -33.24 11.50
N ALA A 151 -18.97 -33.18 12.79
CA ALA A 151 -18.87 -34.35 13.65
C ALA A 151 -20.22 -35.05 13.86
N ASP A 152 -21.30 -34.29 13.94
CA ASP A 152 -22.64 -34.79 14.20
C ASP A 152 -23.43 -35.16 12.93
N LEU A 153 -22.93 -34.87 11.71
CA LEU A 153 -23.68 -35.11 10.46
C LEU A 153 -24.25 -36.53 10.32
N SER A 154 -23.52 -37.55 10.75
CA SER A 154 -23.95 -38.96 10.70
C SER A 154 -25.05 -39.31 11.71
N ARG A 155 -25.25 -38.46 12.72
CA ARG A 155 -26.24 -38.62 13.80
C ARG A 155 -27.48 -37.77 13.59
N LEU A 156 -27.45 -36.84 12.64
CA LEU A 156 -28.59 -35.98 12.35
C LEU A 156 -29.76 -36.83 11.81
N PRO A 157 -31.01 -36.49 12.18
CA PRO A 157 -32.20 -37.09 11.57
C PRO A 157 -32.16 -36.96 10.05
N ALA A 158 -32.72 -37.94 9.33
CA ALA A 158 -32.85 -37.86 7.89
C ALA A 158 -33.96 -36.87 7.47
N GLY A 159 -33.81 -36.26 6.30
CA GLY A 159 -34.81 -35.37 5.71
C GLY A 159 -34.94 -34.03 6.43
N ASP A 160 -36.16 -33.50 6.49
CA ASP A 160 -36.44 -32.12 6.91
C ASP A 160 -35.97 -31.83 8.34
N ALA A 161 -36.14 -32.77 9.27
CA ALA A 161 -35.69 -32.60 10.66
C ALA A 161 -34.16 -32.42 10.79
N GLY A 162 -33.37 -33.08 9.92
CA GLY A 162 -31.93 -32.86 9.88
C GLY A 162 -31.56 -31.50 9.28
N CYS A 163 -32.31 -31.04 8.29
CA CYS A 163 -32.16 -29.72 7.70
C CYS A 163 -32.47 -28.61 8.71
N GLU A 164 -33.57 -28.74 9.47
CA GLU A 164 -33.94 -27.80 10.53
C GLU A 164 -32.86 -27.66 11.60
N GLU A 165 -32.23 -28.76 12.00
CA GLU A 165 -31.11 -28.74 12.96
C GLU A 165 -29.88 -28.02 12.40
N ILE A 166 -29.55 -28.21 11.11
CA ILE A 166 -28.45 -27.50 10.45
C ILE A 166 -28.73 -25.99 10.42
N ILE A 167 -29.95 -25.59 10.05
CA ILE A 167 -30.38 -24.19 10.02
C ILE A 167 -30.24 -23.58 11.42
N ALA A 168 -30.79 -24.25 12.44
CA ALA A 168 -30.76 -23.76 13.81
C ALA A 168 -29.34 -23.55 14.34
N ARG A 169 -28.40 -24.44 14.00
CA ARG A 169 -26.98 -24.32 14.42
C ARG A 169 -26.21 -23.28 13.62
N LEU A 170 -26.53 -23.05 12.35
CA LEU A 170 -25.87 -22.04 11.51
C LEU A 170 -26.47 -20.63 11.65
N ASP A 171 -27.68 -20.49 12.19
CA ASP A 171 -28.36 -19.21 12.39
C ASP A 171 -27.51 -18.16 13.16
N PRO A 172 -26.86 -18.50 14.28
CA PRO A 172 -25.98 -17.57 15.00
C PRO A 172 -24.77 -17.12 14.17
N VAL A 173 -24.26 -17.96 13.27
CA VAL A 173 -23.14 -17.60 12.40
C VAL A 173 -23.52 -16.42 11.50
N GLN A 174 -24.71 -16.47 10.90
CA GLN A 174 -25.17 -15.42 9.98
C GLN A 174 -25.63 -14.15 10.72
N LYS A 175 -26.33 -14.32 11.83
CA LYS A 175 -26.99 -13.21 12.53
C LYS A 175 -26.07 -12.48 13.51
N GLU A 176 -25.08 -13.15 14.08
CA GLU A 176 -24.25 -12.61 15.17
C GLU A 176 -22.77 -12.57 14.80
N TYR A 177 -22.19 -13.70 14.42
CA TYR A 177 -20.73 -13.81 14.35
C TYR A 177 -20.13 -13.22 13.07
N ALA A 178 -20.73 -13.44 11.90
CA ALA A 178 -20.24 -12.86 10.65
C ALA A 178 -20.29 -11.32 10.64
N PRO A 179 -21.40 -10.65 11.03
CA PRO A 179 -21.44 -9.19 11.15
C PRO A 179 -20.38 -8.64 12.11
N THR A 180 -20.17 -9.30 13.26
CA THR A 180 -19.15 -8.90 14.25
C THR A 180 -17.74 -8.81 13.64
N ILE A 181 -17.40 -9.71 12.71
CA ILE A 181 -16.09 -9.71 12.04
C ILE A 181 -15.97 -8.57 11.04
N VAL A 182 -17.05 -8.27 10.31
CA VAL A 182 -17.11 -7.15 9.36
C VAL A 182 -16.98 -5.81 10.09
N ASP A 183 -17.69 -5.66 11.22
CA ASP A 183 -17.65 -4.45 12.04
C ASP A 183 -16.27 -4.23 12.69
N ALA A 184 -15.54 -5.32 12.98
CA ALA A 184 -14.19 -5.28 13.52
C ALA A 184 -13.10 -4.91 12.48
N ARG A 185 -13.46 -4.50 11.26
CA ARG A 185 -12.51 -4.17 10.17
C ARG A 185 -11.36 -3.25 10.61
N SER A 186 -11.65 -2.15 11.29
CA SER A 186 -10.62 -1.18 11.71
C SER A 186 -9.62 -1.79 12.71
N LYS A 187 -10.13 -2.61 13.65
CA LYS A 187 -9.32 -3.32 14.64
C LYS A 187 -8.44 -4.38 13.98
N LEU A 188 -9.01 -5.16 13.05
CA LEU A 188 -8.28 -6.19 12.29
C LEU A 188 -7.23 -5.58 11.36
N LEU A 189 -7.54 -4.48 10.66
CA LEU A 189 -6.57 -3.73 9.85
C LEU A 189 -5.43 -3.16 10.71
N GLY A 190 -5.73 -2.65 11.90
CA GLY A 190 -4.73 -2.14 12.84
C GLY A 190 -3.80 -3.23 13.39
N ARG A 191 -4.31 -4.46 13.52
CA ARG A 191 -3.55 -5.62 14.03
C ARG A 191 -2.76 -6.34 12.95
N LEU A 192 -3.39 -6.70 11.83
CA LEU A 192 -2.82 -7.52 10.76
C LEU A 192 -2.10 -6.70 9.67
N GLY A 193 -2.33 -5.38 9.63
CA GLY A 193 -1.96 -4.55 8.49
C GLY A 193 -2.83 -4.85 7.25
N MET A 194 -2.66 -4.06 6.18
CA MET A 194 -3.48 -4.16 4.98
C MET A 194 -3.33 -5.52 4.27
N GLY A 195 -2.10 -6.01 4.10
CA GLY A 195 -1.84 -7.29 3.45
C GLY A 195 -2.35 -8.48 4.25
N GLY A 196 -2.11 -8.51 5.57
CA GLY A 196 -2.60 -9.56 6.45
C GLY A 196 -4.12 -9.58 6.54
N TYR A 197 -4.76 -8.40 6.61
CA TYR A 197 -6.22 -8.31 6.59
C TYR A 197 -6.81 -8.81 5.26
N ALA A 198 -6.24 -8.45 4.12
CA ALA A 198 -6.72 -8.93 2.82
C ALA A 198 -6.62 -10.46 2.71
N GLN A 199 -5.50 -11.04 3.15
CA GLN A 199 -5.29 -12.48 3.20
C GLN A 199 -6.24 -13.22 4.15
N PHE A 200 -6.59 -12.60 5.28
CA PHE A 200 -7.57 -13.12 6.22
C PHE A 200 -8.99 -13.06 5.62
N MET A 201 -9.38 -11.90 5.08
CA MET A 201 -10.73 -11.71 4.51
C MET A 201 -10.99 -12.61 3.30
N ASP A 202 -9.99 -12.86 2.46
CA ASP A 202 -10.10 -13.81 1.34
C ASP A 202 -10.56 -15.20 1.82
N ARG A 203 -9.88 -15.73 2.85
CA ARG A 203 -10.19 -17.06 3.42
C ARG A 203 -11.50 -17.04 4.20
N PHE A 204 -11.73 -16.00 4.98
CA PHE A 204 -12.98 -15.84 5.74
C PHE A 204 -14.20 -15.76 4.81
N SER A 205 -14.15 -14.97 3.75
CA SER A 205 -15.25 -14.88 2.78
C SER A 205 -15.49 -16.20 2.01
N ALA A 206 -14.44 -17.00 1.77
CA ALA A 206 -14.62 -18.35 1.23
C ALA A 206 -15.37 -19.26 2.21
N LEU A 207 -15.00 -19.23 3.50
CA LEU A 207 -15.67 -19.98 4.57
C LEU A 207 -17.14 -19.56 4.70
N GLU A 208 -17.39 -18.25 4.82
CA GLU A 208 -18.72 -17.66 4.94
C GLU A 208 -19.63 -18.08 3.78
N ARG A 209 -19.14 -18.05 2.53
CA ARG A 209 -19.92 -18.49 1.36
C ARG A 209 -20.32 -19.97 1.44
N GLN A 210 -19.45 -20.84 1.93
CA GLN A 210 -19.77 -22.26 2.10
C GLN A 210 -20.81 -22.47 3.20
N LEU A 211 -20.71 -21.74 4.31
CA LEU A 211 -21.70 -21.79 5.39
C LEU A 211 -23.07 -21.23 4.94
N ASN A 212 -23.09 -20.14 4.17
CA ASN A 212 -24.32 -19.60 3.60
C ASN A 212 -24.97 -20.59 2.62
N ARG A 213 -24.18 -21.24 1.75
CA ARG A 213 -24.67 -22.30 0.87
C ARG A 213 -25.21 -23.50 1.64
N ALA A 214 -24.53 -23.92 2.71
CA ALA A 214 -25.00 -25.00 3.57
C ALA A 214 -26.35 -24.68 4.21
N TRP A 215 -26.50 -23.47 4.73
CA TRP A 215 -27.75 -23.00 5.33
C TRP A 215 -28.86 -22.93 4.29
N SER A 216 -28.61 -22.34 3.11
CA SER A 216 -29.62 -22.25 2.03
C SER A 216 -30.06 -23.62 1.53
N ALA A 217 -29.12 -24.53 1.28
CA ALA A 217 -29.44 -25.89 0.86
C ALA A 217 -30.27 -26.64 1.91
N ALA A 218 -29.99 -26.45 3.21
CA ALA A 218 -30.82 -27.00 4.27
C ALA A 218 -32.23 -26.37 4.29
N ALA A 219 -32.33 -25.06 4.13
CA ALA A 219 -33.62 -24.36 4.05
C ALA A 219 -34.49 -24.84 2.88
N ASP A 220 -33.85 -25.26 1.79
CA ASP A 220 -34.51 -25.82 0.61
C ASP A 220 -34.77 -27.35 0.71
N GLY A 221 -34.44 -27.99 1.85
CA GLY A 221 -34.61 -29.43 2.06
C GLY A 221 -33.55 -30.32 1.38
N VAL A 222 -32.47 -29.72 0.85
CA VAL A 222 -31.40 -30.40 0.10
C VAL A 222 -30.25 -30.81 1.03
N MET A 223 -30.51 -31.80 1.89
CA MET A 223 -29.59 -32.22 2.97
C MET A 223 -28.17 -32.57 2.48
N HIS A 224 -28.04 -33.32 1.38
CA HIS A 224 -26.74 -33.77 0.87
C HIS A 224 -25.85 -32.62 0.36
N GLU A 225 -26.44 -31.59 -0.27
CA GLU A 225 -25.72 -30.39 -0.69
C GLU A 225 -25.26 -29.59 0.53
N SER A 226 -26.13 -29.49 1.55
CA SER A 226 -25.79 -28.85 2.82
C SER A 226 -24.59 -29.52 3.50
N GLN A 227 -24.60 -30.85 3.60
CA GLN A 227 -23.47 -31.64 4.13
C GLN A 227 -22.18 -31.44 3.33
N THR A 228 -22.26 -31.43 2.01
CA THR A 228 -21.11 -31.19 1.13
C THR A 228 -20.50 -29.81 1.38
N CYS A 229 -21.34 -28.78 1.51
CA CYS A 229 -20.90 -27.42 1.82
C CYS A 229 -20.30 -27.32 3.24
N LEU A 230 -20.85 -28.03 4.23
CA LEU A 230 -20.29 -28.09 5.59
C LEU A 230 -18.89 -28.71 5.63
N HIS A 231 -18.65 -29.78 4.88
CA HIS A 231 -17.31 -30.35 4.74
C HIS A 231 -16.32 -29.39 4.07
N ALA A 232 -16.76 -28.67 3.03
CA ALA A 232 -15.94 -27.65 2.38
C ALA A 232 -15.64 -26.47 3.32
N ALA A 233 -16.61 -26.03 4.11
CA ALA A 233 -16.42 -25.01 5.15
C ALA A 233 -15.42 -25.48 6.21
N HIS A 234 -15.56 -26.71 6.71
CA HIS A 234 -14.65 -27.29 7.70
C HIS A 234 -13.19 -27.32 7.24
N ALA A 235 -12.94 -27.62 5.95
CA ALA A 235 -11.60 -27.61 5.38
C ALA A 235 -10.94 -26.21 5.38
N LEU A 236 -11.73 -25.13 5.40
CA LEU A 236 -11.24 -23.74 5.40
C LEU A 236 -10.93 -23.21 6.81
N VAL A 237 -11.49 -23.83 7.86
CA VAL A 237 -11.36 -23.35 9.26
C VAL A 237 -9.90 -23.19 9.70
N PRO A 238 -8.98 -24.17 9.49
CA PRO A 238 -7.59 -24.03 9.94
C PRO A 238 -6.86 -22.84 9.31
N ASP A 239 -7.10 -22.58 8.01
CA ASP A 239 -6.50 -21.46 7.29
C ASP A 239 -6.98 -20.11 7.85
N VAL A 240 -8.28 -20.00 8.14
CA VAL A 240 -8.87 -18.77 8.71
C VAL A 240 -8.27 -18.50 10.10
N GLU A 241 -8.20 -19.52 10.97
CA GLU A 241 -7.61 -19.40 12.30
C GLU A 241 -6.12 -19.04 12.25
N ALA A 242 -5.35 -19.62 11.32
CA ALA A 242 -3.93 -19.33 11.15
C ALA A 242 -3.69 -17.88 10.70
N ARG A 243 -4.46 -17.40 9.71
CA ARG A 243 -4.34 -16.02 9.21
C ARG A 243 -4.75 -14.98 10.26
N LEU A 244 -5.72 -15.31 11.11
CA LEU A 244 -6.10 -14.43 12.22
C LEU A 244 -5.00 -14.30 13.29
N LYS A 245 -4.19 -15.33 13.52
CA LYS A 245 -3.07 -15.31 14.48
C LYS A 245 -1.86 -14.50 13.99
N GLY A 246 -1.80 -14.19 12.69
CA GLY A 246 -0.72 -13.39 12.09
C GLY A 246 0.54 -14.22 11.82
N ALA A 247 0.40 -15.25 10.98
CA ALA A 247 1.52 -16.01 10.41
C ALA A 247 2.61 -15.11 9.80
#